data_AF-A0AAD7EHS6-F1
#
_entry.id   AF-A0AAD7EHS6-F1
#
_cell.length_a   1.000
_cell.length_b   1.000
_cell.length_c   1.000
_cell.angle_alpha   90.00
_cell.angle_beta   90.00
_cell.angle_gamma   90.00
#
_symmetry.space_group_name_H-M   'P 1'
#
loop_
_entity.id
_entity.type
_entity.pdbx_description
1 polymer ?
#
loop_
_entity_poly.entity_id
_entity_poly.type
_entity_poly.pdbx_seq_one_letter_code
_entity_poly.pdbx_strand_id
1 'polypeptide(L)'
;MRPTAEQRFLPLLVLVVGVVAPDNRLLYYIPKNETKATFCACVQKTCAAGSWKPHPPPELAYRGFICEPGDYSGKHTDTEARIVCSWYNPSTPNSTSVLYTEEVAEELGAIKG
;
A
#
# COMPACT_ATOMS: atom_id res chain seq x y z
N MET A 1 -8.28 5.84 70.62
CA MET A 1 -7.06 5.93 69.78
C MET A 1 -7.19 4.91 68.66
N ARG A 2 -7.33 5.35 67.40
CA ARG A 2 -7.36 4.47 66.21
C ARG A 2 -6.11 4.76 65.37
N PRO A 3 -5.42 3.73 64.84
CA PRO A 3 -4.19 3.94 64.09
C PRO A 3 -4.50 4.44 62.67
N THR A 4 -3.73 5.44 62.24
CA THR A 4 -3.73 6.00 60.88
C THR A 4 -2.94 5.07 59.98
N ALA A 5 -3.58 4.46 58.99
CA ALA A 5 -2.90 3.64 57.99
C ALA A 5 -2.29 4.55 56.90
N GLU A 6 -0.97 4.64 56.85
CA GLU A 6 -0.22 5.27 55.76
C GLU A 6 -0.36 4.43 54.48
N GLN A 7 -1.12 4.94 53.53
CA GLN A 7 -1.33 4.32 52.22
C GLN A 7 -0.18 4.72 51.29
N ARG A 8 0.87 3.89 51.24
CA ARG A 8 2.02 4.09 50.35
C ARG A 8 1.59 3.84 48.90
N PHE A 9 1.44 4.92 48.13
CA PHE A 9 1.25 4.87 46.69
C PHE A 9 2.55 4.42 46.00
N LEU A 10 2.57 3.21 45.42
CA LEU A 10 3.61 2.81 44.48
C LEU A 10 3.28 3.38 43.09
N PRO A 11 4.24 4.05 42.41
CA PRO A 11 4.04 4.51 41.04
C PRO A 11 4.07 3.29 40.10
N LEU A 12 2.95 3.05 39.41
CA LEU A 12 2.84 2.05 38.37
C LEU A 12 3.56 2.55 37.11
N LEU A 13 4.76 2.04 36.85
CA LEU A 13 5.56 2.36 35.67
C LEU A 13 4.99 1.61 34.46
N VAL A 14 4.24 2.30 33.58
CA VAL A 14 3.72 1.72 32.35
C VAL A 14 4.80 1.77 31.26
N LEU A 15 5.41 0.62 30.98
CA LEU A 15 6.34 0.44 29.86
C LEU A 15 5.52 0.32 28.56
N VAL A 16 5.55 1.35 27.72
CA VAL A 16 5.02 1.29 26.35
C VAL A 16 6.05 0.59 25.48
N VAL A 17 5.83 -0.69 25.20
CA VAL A 17 6.59 -1.43 24.19
C VAL A 17 6.06 -1.00 22.82
N GLY A 18 6.87 -0.24 22.08
CA GLY A 18 6.53 0.14 20.71
C GLY A 18 6.46 -1.11 19.82
N VAL A 19 5.26 -1.49 19.41
CA VAL A 19 5.08 -2.56 18.41
C VAL A 19 5.42 -1.97 17.05
N VAL A 20 6.54 -2.39 16.47
CA VAL A 20 6.86 -2.09 15.07
C VAL A 20 5.98 -3.01 14.23
N ALA A 21 4.96 -2.46 13.58
CA ALA A 21 4.10 -3.21 12.67
C ALA A 21 4.94 -3.60 11.43
N PRO A 22 5.08 -4.90 11.10
CA PRO A 22 5.76 -5.29 9.88
C PRO A 22 4.99 -4.77 8.66
N ASP A 23 5.68 -4.07 7.76
CA ASP A 23 5.11 -3.66 6.49
C ASP A 23 5.20 -4.83 5.51
N ASN A 24 4.11 -5.59 5.39
CA ASN A 24 3.99 -6.70 4.44
C ASN A 24 3.43 -6.24 3.07
N ARG A 25 3.44 -4.93 2.78
CA ARG A 25 3.01 -4.44 1.47
C ARG A 25 4.05 -4.76 0.42
N LEU A 26 3.57 -5.05 -0.78
CA LEU A 26 4.42 -5.18 -1.94
C LEU A 26 4.77 -3.78 -2.46
N LEU A 27 6.03 -3.39 -2.29
CA LEU A 27 6.58 -2.14 -2.79
C LEU A 27 7.32 -2.38 -4.12
N TYR A 28 7.36 -1.35 -4.94
CA TYR A 28 8.07 -1.33 -6.21
C TYR A 28 8.99 -0.12 -6.27
N TYR A 29 10.23 -0.33 -6.72
CA TYR A 29 11.17 0.75 -6.93
C TYR A 29 10.69 1.66 -8.06
N ILE A 30 10.61 2.95 -7.75
CA ILE A 30 10.35 4.01 -8.73
C ILE A 30 11.59 4.11 -9.65
N PRO A 31 11.42 4.12 -10.98
CA PRO A 31 12.55 4.29 -11.89
C PRO A 31 13.37 5.53 -11.54
N LYS A 32 14.70 5.42 -11.57
CA LYS A 32 15.65 6.49 -11.12
C LYS A 32 15.45 7.85 -11.79
N ASN A 33 14.77 7.88 -12.93
CA ASN A 33 14.57 9.05 -13.77
C ASN A 33 13.16 9.64 -13.61
N GLU A 34 12.36 9.11 -12.69
CA GLU A 34 10.99 9.52 -12.45
C GLU A 34 10.81 10.12 -11.05
N THR A 35 9.80 10.98 -10.93
CA THR A 35 9.31 11.43 -9.63
C THR A 35 8.14 10.55 -9.20
N LYS A 36 7.87 10.45 -7.90
CA LYS A 36 6.68 9.75 -7.39
C LYS A 36 5.37 10.24 -8.02
N ALA A 37 5.25 11.55 -8.27
CA ALA A 37 4.05 12.12 -8.87
C ALA A 37 3.89 11.66 -10.33
N THR A 38 4.98 11.67 -11.10
CA THR A 38 5.01 11.16 -12.47
C THR A 38 4.71 9.67 -12.50
N PHE A 39 5.37 8.89 -11.65
CA PHE A 39 5.20 7.45 -11.56
C PHE A 39 3.74 7.08 -11.23
N CYS A 40 3.15 7.71 -10.20
CA CYS A 40 1.75 7.45 -9.86
C CYS A 40 0.76 7.87 -10.95
N ALA A 41 1.04 8.95 -11.70
CA ALA A 41 0.23 9.33 -12.86
C ALA A 41 0.35 8.30 -14.00
N CYS A 42 1.55 7.77 -14.24
CA CYS A 42 1.79 6.67 -15.18
C CYS A 42 1.05 5.40 -14.73
N VAL A 43 1.12 5.02 -13.44
CA VAL A 43 0.36 3.90 -12.88
C VAL A 43 -1.13 4.07 -13.12
N GLN A 44 -1.70 5.24 -12.83
CA GLN A 44 -3.12 5.51 -13.09
C GLN A 44 -3.48 5.34 -14.56
N LYS A 45 -2.72 5.99 -15.46
CA LYS A 45 -2.97 5.97 -16.90
C LYS A 45 -2.84 4.57 -17.47
N THR A 46 -1.76 3.87 -17.09
CA THR A 46 -1.55 2.47 -17.43
C THR A 46 -2.74 1.71 -16.90
N CYS A 47 -3.01 1.63 -15.61
CA CYS A 47 -4.16 0.93 -15.03
C CYS A 47 -5.53 1.14 -15.69
N ALA A 48 -5.83 2.34 -16.19
CA ALA A 48 -7.10 2.61 -16.88
C ALA A 48 -7.12 2.10 -18.33
N ALA A 49 -5.96 2.01 -18.99
CA ALA A 49 -5.85 1.68 -20.41
C ALA A 49 -6.11 0.21 -20.75
N GLY A 50 -6.02 -0.70 -19.79
CA GLY A 50 -6.09 -2.16 -20.00
C GLY A 50 -5.02 -2.78 -20.91
N SER A 51 -3.94 -2.08 -21.30
CA SER A 51 -3.07 -2.47 -22.43
C SER A 51 -1.73 -3.16 -22.09
N TRP A 52 -1.42 -3.41 -20.82
CA TRP A 52 -0.23 -4.17 -20.36
C TRP A 52 -0.47 -5.68 -20.40
N LYS A 53 0.60 -6.48 -20.43
CA LYS A 53 0.48 -7.94 -20.55
C LYS A 53 0.68 -8.67 -19.23
N PRO A 54 -0.09 -9.74 -18.95
CA PRO A 54 -1.35 -10.09 -19.61
C PRO A 54 -2.43 -9.02 -19.47
N HIS A 55 -3.23 -8.83 -20.54
CA HIS A 55 -4.35 -7.89 -20.52
C HIS A 55 -5.44 -8.38 -19.56
N PRO A 56 -6.15 -7.47 -18.85
CA PRO A 56 -7.38 -7.82 -18.17
C PRO A 56 -8.37 -8.47 -19.15
N PRO A 57 -9.02 -9.58 -18.77
CA PRO A 57 -10.08 -10.19 -19.58
C PRO A 57 -11.18 -9.19 -19.95
N PRO A 58 -11.78 -9.29 -21.15
CA PRO A 58 -12.76 -8.33 -21.66
C PRO A 58 -14.04 -8.24 -20.81
N GLU A 59 -14.34 -9.26 -20.00
CA GLU A 59 -15.43 -9.26 -19.04
C GLU A 59 -15.16 -8.42 -17.78
N LEU A 60 -13.92 -7.99 -17.55
CA LEU A 60 -13.58 -7.14 -16.41
C LEU A 60 -13.70 -5.66 -16.78
N ALA A 61 -14.23 -4.88 -15.84
CA ALA A 61 -14.25 -3.44 -15.89
C ALA A 61 -13.21 -2.86 -14.92
N TYR A 62 -12.61 -1.74 -15.30
CA TYR A 62 -11.70 -1.00 -14.43
C TYR A 62 -12.44 -0.46 -13.20
N ARG A 63 -11.90 -0.70 -12.00
CA ARG A 63 -12.45 -0.19 -10.73
C ARG A 63 -11.70 1.03 -10.23
N GLY A 64 -10.37 1.00 -10.28
CA GLY A 64 -9.54 2.05 -9.72
C GLY A 64 -8.08 1.63 -9.54
N PHE A 65 -7.28 2.55 -9.00
CA PHE A 65 -5.88 2.32 -8.70
C PHE A 65 -5.52 2.86 -7.31
N ILE A 66 -4.42 2.35 -6.76
CA ILE A 66 -3.73 2.91 -5.59
C ILE A 66 -2.29 3.16 -5.99
N CYS A 67 -1.73 4.29 -5.56
CA CYS A 67 -0.30 4.56 -5.59
C CYS A 67 0.09 5.28 -4.30
N GLU A 68 0.72 4.55 -3.37
CA GLU A 68 1.14 5.04 -2.06
C GLU A 68 2.67 5.02 -2.00
N PRO A 69 3.35 6.18 -1.92
CA PRO A 69 4.80 6.22 -1.81
C PRO A 69 5.27 5.76 -0.42
N GLY A 70 6.37 4.99 -0.40
CA GLY A 70 7.08 4.58 0.80
C GLY A 70 6.42 3.51 1.66
N ASP A 71 7.15 3.12 2.71
CA ASP A 71 6.70 2.15 3.71
C ASP A 71 5.84 2.79 4.82
N TYR A 72 5.25 2.00 5.71
CA TYR A 72 4.43 2.51 6.84
C TYR A 72 5.26 3.32 7.85
N SER A 73 6.59 3.23 7.79
CA SER A 73 7.49 4.05 8.62
C SER A 73 7.82 5.41 7.97
N GLY A 74 7.30 5.68 6.77
CA GLY A 74 7.54 6.90 6.01
C GLY A 74 8.90 6.95 5.33
N LYS A 75 9.59 5.81 5.20
CA LYS A 75 10.86 5.70 4.46
C LYS A 75 10.60 5.42 2.99
N HIS A 76 11.63 5.61 2.16
CA HIS A 76 11.63 5.28 0.74
C HIS A 76 10.54 6.00 -0.08
N THR A 77 10.00 7.12 0.43
CA THR A 77 8.87 7.84 -0.19
C THR A 77 9.17 8.42 -1.58
N ASP A 78 10.44 8.53 -1.94
CA ASP A 78 10.87 9.00 -3.26
C ASP A 78 11.48 7.87 -4.11
N THR A 79 11.66 6.67 -3.55
CA THR A 79 12.34 5.55 -4.23
C THR A 79 11.45 4.33 -4.40
N GLU A 80 10.38 4.20 -3.62
CA GLU A 80 9.48 3.05 -3.62
C GLU A 80 8.02 3.49 -3.53
N ALA A 81 7.13 2.70 -4.11
CA ALA A 81 5.70 2.89 -3.97
C ALA A 81 4.96 1.55 -3.95
N ARG A 82 3.91 1.47 -3.13
CA ARG A 82 2.87 0.47 -3.30
C ARG A 82 1.97 0.89 -4.44
N ILE A 83 1.76 0.00 -5.38
CA ILE A 83 0.79 0.19 -6.45
C ILE A 83 -0.29 -0.88 -6.36
N VAL A 84 -1.51 -0.56 -6.76
CA VAL A 84 -2.59 -1.54 -6.92
C VAL A 84 -3.40 -1.16 -8.13
N CYS A 85 -3.63 -2.11 -9.02
CA CYS A 85 -4.54 -1.95 -10.15
C CYS A 85 -5.77 -2.83 -9.95
N SER A 86 -6.94 -2.24 -9.74
CA SER A 86 -8.15 -2.99 -9.41
C SER A 86 -9.13 -3.04 -10.56
N TRP A 87 -9.57 -4.25 -10.85
CA TRP A 87 -10.60 -4.58 -11.84
C TRP A 87 -11.71 -5.40 -11.19
N TYR A 88 -12.89 -5.46 -11.80
CA TYR A 88 -14.02 -6.24 -11.26
C TYR A 88 -14.93 -6.75 -12.35
N ASN A 89 -15.73 -7.78 -12.04
CA ASN A 89 -16.75 -8.27 -12.96
C ASN A 89 -18.02 -7.43 -12.79
N PRO A 90 -18.48 -6.71 -13.83
CA PRO A 90 -19.68 -5.87 -13.75
C PRO A 90 -20.97 -6.68 -13.61
N SER A 91 -20.96 -7.98 -13.95
CA SER A 91 -22.09 -8.90 -13.71
C SER A 91 -22.27 -9.22 -12.21
N THR A 92 -21.21 -9.04 -11.42
CA THR A 92 -21.20 -9.25 -9.96
C THR A 92 -20.48 -8.07 -9.29
N PRO A 93 -21.06 -6.86 -9.28
CA PRO A 93 -20.36 -5.63 -8.91
C PRO A 93 -19.83 -5.59 -7.46
N ASN A 94 -20.37 -6.44 -6.59
CA ASN A 94 -19.93 -6.62 -5.21
C ASN A 94 -18.90 -7.76 -5.03
N SER A 95 -18.40 -8.35 -6.13
CA SER A 95 -17.36 -9.37 -6.07
C SER A 95 -16.03 -8.77 -5.62
N THR A 96 -15.16 -9.64 -5.11
CA THR A 96 -13.75 -9.32 -4.88
C THR A 96 -13.12 -8.76 -6.16
N SER A 97 -12.28 -7.75 -6.00
CA SER A 97 -11.49 -7.20 -7.09
C SER A 97 -10.44 -8.18 -7.60
N VAL A 98 -10.21 -8.17 -8.91
CA VAL A 98 -9.02 -8.77 -9.53
C VAL A 98 -7.93 -7.71 -9.55
N LEU A 99 -6.72 -8.08 -9.12
CA LEU A 99 -5.59 -7.15 -8.98
C LEU A 99 -4.52 -7.43 -10.03
N TYR A 100 -4.06 -6.38 -10.73
CA TYR A 100 -3.00 -6.43 -11.74
C TYR A 100 -1.86 -5.49 -11.35
N THR A 101 -1.20 -5.81 -10.25
CA THR A 101 -0.17 -4.93 -9.68
C THR A 101 1.18 -5.13 -10.37
N GLU A 102 1.63 -6.38 -10.48
CA GLU A 102 2.97 -6.72 -10.96
C GLU A 102 3.12 -6.43 -12.45
N GLU A 103 2.09 -6.76 -13.23
CA GLU A 103 2.05 -6.53 -14.67
C GLU A 103 2.11 -5.04 -15.02
N VAL A 104 1.43 -4.20 -14.24
CA VAL A 104 1.48 -2.75 -14.40
C VAL A 104 2.84 -2.19 -13.98
N ALA A 105 3.44 -2.74 -12.93
CA ALA A 105 4.79 -2.36 -12.51
C ALA A 105 5.82 -2.68 -13.59
N GLU A 106 5.77 -3.89 -14.15
CA GLU A 106 6.68 -4.36 -15.20
C GLU A 106 6.55 -3.51 -16.47
N GLU A 107 5.32 -3.18 -16.90
CA GLU A 107 5.07 -2.30 -18.04
C GLU A 107 5.71 -0.91 -17.86
N LEU A 108 5.77 -0.43 -16.61
CA LEU A 108 6.38 0.85 -16.25
C LEU A 108 7.89 0.74 -15.95
N GLY A 109 8.48 -0.45 -16.07
CA GLY A 109 9.89 -0.68 -15.74
C GLY A 109 10.20 -0.58 -14.24
N ALA A 110 9.19 -0.64 -13.38
CA ALA A 110 9.36 -0.73 -11.94
C ALA A 110 9.72 -2.16 -11.56
N ILE A 111 10.64 -2.30 -10.61
CA ILE A 111 11.10 -3.60 -10.11
C ILE A 111 10.63 -3.80 -8.68
N LYS A 112 10.36 -5.05 -8.31
CA LYS A 112 9.92 -5.42 -6.96
C LYS A 112 10.96 -5.02 -5.90
N GLY A 113 10.45 -4.40 -4.82
CA GLY A 113 11.14 -3.92 -3.62
C GLY A 113 11.94 -4.98 -2.88
#